data_AF-A0A1Q4YWN8-F1
#
_entry.id   AF-A0A1Q4YWN8-F1
#
_cell.length_a   1.000
_cell.length_b   1.000
_cell.length_c   1.000
_cell.angle_alpha   90.00
_cell.angle_beta   90.00
_cell.angle_gamma   90.00
#
_symmetry.space_group_name_H-M   'P 1'
#
loop_
_entity.id
_entity.type
_entity.pdbx_description
1 polymer ?
#
loop_
_entity_poly.entity_id
_entity_poly.type
_entity_poly.pdbx_seq_one_letter_code
_entity_poly.pdbx_strand_id
1 'polypeptide(L)' 'MSNNTHRRDLVDAATGDTFDQPAPYGLVTPVACADGTAPSSQRGRTWQDLTASGRVLRPAGGAR' A
#
# COMPACT_ATOMS: atom_id res chain seq x y z
N MET A 1 23.65 5.91 12.60
CA MET A 1 22.22 5.77 12.91
C MET A 1 21.43 5.85 11.60
N SER A 2 20.82 4.75 11.13
CA SER A 2 19.93 4.77 9.96
C SER A 2 18.51 4.46 10.40
N ASN A 3 17.90 5.38 11.14
CA ASN A 3 16.52 5.21 11.63
C ASN A 3 15.57 5.96 10.69
N ASN A 4 15.30 5.38 9.51
CA ASN A 4 14.23 5.85 8.64
C ASN A 4 13.70 4.67 7.81
N THR A 5 13.14 3.69 8.51
CA THR A 5 12.45 2.55 7.88
C THR A 5 11.20 3.11 7.20
N HIS A 6 11.34 3.51 5.93
CA HIS A 6 10.21 3.87 5.09
C HIS A 6 9.21 2.73 5.13
N ARG A 7 8.03 3.05 5.65
CA ARG A 7 7.00 2.11 6.03
C ARG A 7 6.43 1.43 4.79
N ARG A 8 6.77 0.15 4.63
CA ARG A 8 6.54 -0.66 3.43
C ARG A 8 5.10 -1.11 3.32
N ASP A 9 4.46 -1.43 4.43
CA ASP A 9 3.13 -2.05 4.41
C ASP A 9 2.01 -1.00 4.48
N LEU A 10 1.18 -0.95 3.44
CA LEU A 10 -0.05 -0.17 3.34
C LEU A 10 -1.24 -1.12 3.22
N VAL A 11 -2.40 -0.71 3.73
CA VAL A 11 -3.67 -1.45 3.68
C VAL A 11 -4.76 -0.50 3.22
N ASP A 12 -5.54 -0.89 2.22
CA ASP A 12 -6.76 -0.17 1.85
C ASP A 12 -7.80 -0.36 2.96
N ALA A 13 -8.24 0.74 3.57
CA ALA A 13 -9.22 0.70 4.64
C ALA A 13 -10.60 0.22 4.18
N ALA A 14 -10.92 0.35 2.89
CA ALA A 14 -12.22 -0.05 2.36
C ALA A 14 -12.28 -1.55 2.06
N THR A 15 -11.24 -2.11 1.46
CA THR A 15 -11.23 -3.50 1.01
C THR A 15 -10.44 -4.42 1.92
N GLY A 16 -9.40 -3.92 2.60
CA GLY A 16 -8.41 -4.73 3.30
C GLY A 16 -7.24 -5.18 2.41
N ASP A 17 -7.18 -4.75 1.14
CA ASP A 17 -6.07 -5.06 0.24
C ASP A 17 -4.76 -4.49 0.81
N THR A 18 -3.66 -5.20 0.62
CA THR A 18 -2.32 -4.79 1.06
C THR A 18 -1.47 -4.31 -0.11
N PHE A 19 -0.63 -3.31 0.15
CA PHE A 19 0.24 -2.68 -0.83
C PHE A 19 1.61 -2.42 -0.24
N ASP A 20 2.62 -2.40 -1.09
CA ASP A 20 3.99 -2.01 -0.77
C ASP A 20 4.35 -0.66 -1.40
N GLN A 21 5.08 0.17 -0.65
CA GLN A 21 5.67 1.40 -1.16
C GLN A 21 7.16 1.47 -0.76
N PRO A 22 8.08 1.04 -1.63
CA PRO A 22 9.50 0.89 -1.27
C PRO A 22 10.23 2.21 -1.08
N ALA A 23 9.71 3.32 -1.62
CA ALA A 23 10.28 4.65 -1.52
C ALA A 23 9.20 5.70 -1.21
N PRO A 24 9.51 6.71 -0.38
CA PRO A 24 8.58 7.81 -0.14
C PRO A 24 8.22 8.50 -1.46
N TYR A 25 6.94 8.75 -1.68
CA TYR A 25 6.39 9.31 -2.92
C TYR A 25 6.63 8.45 -4.18
N GLY A 26 7.14 7.22 -4.04
CA GLY A 26 7.28 6.25 -5.12
C GLY A 26 5.97 5.54 -5.47
N LEU A 27 6.05 4.63 -6.45
CA LEU A 27 4.92 3.78 -6.83
C LEU A 27 4.48 2.89 -5.67
N VAL A 28 3.16 2.74 -5.56
CA VAL A 28 2.49 1.87 -4.61
C VAL A 28 2.02 0.62 -5.35
N THR A 29 2.52 -0.53 -4.96
CA THR A 29 2.29 -1.80 -5.65
C THR A 29 1.41 -2.71 -4.82
N PRO A 30 0.31 -3.26 -5.35
CA PRO A 30 -0.51 -4.19 -4.58
C PRO A 30 0.25 -5.51 -4.35
N VAL A 31 0.12 -6.05 -3.14
CA VAL A 31 0.83 -7.26 -2.68
C VAL A 31 -0.12 -8.43 -2.50
N ALA A 32 -1.23 -8.22 -1.79
CA ALA A 32 -2.27 -9.23 -1.58
C ALA A 32 -3.64 -8.59 -1.46
N CYS A 33 -4.67 -9.27 -1.92
CA CYS A 33 -6.05 -8.93 -1.63
C CYS A 33 -6.41 -9.27 -0.19
N ALA A 34 -7.51 -8.72 0.31
CA ALA A 34 -7.97 -8.94 1.68
C ALA A 34 -8.27 -10.41 2.03
N ASP A 35 -8.59 -11.22 1.02
CA ASP A 35 -8.78 -12.67 1.12
C ASP A 35 -7.46 -13.47 1.10
N GLY A 36 -6.31 -12.77 1.04
CA GLY A 36 -4.98 -13.36 0.96
C GLY A 36 -4.58 -13.81 -0.45
N THR A 37 -5.43 -13.60 -1.46
CA THR A 37 -5.11 -13.95 -2.85
C THR A 37 -4.17 -12.91 -3.48
N ALA A 38 -3.49 -13.29 -4.56
CA ALA A 38 -2.66 -12.36 -5.30
C ALA A 38 -3.53 -11.34 -6.05
N PRO A 39 -3.17 -10.04 -6.04
CA PRO A 39 -3.92 -9.02 -6.74
C PRO A 39 -3.91 -9.27 -8.25
N SER A 40 -5.03 -8.96 -8.91
CA SER A 40 -5.19 -9.16 -10.36
C SER A 40 -4.17 -8.38 -11.22
N SER A 41 -3.54 -7.35 -10.66
CA SER A 41 -2.46 -6.61 -11.30
C SER A 41 -1.41 -6.18 -10.29
N GLN A 42 -0.17 -6.65 -10.44
CA GLN A 42 0.99 -6.21 -9.64
C GLN A 42 1.61 -4.91 -10.17
N ARG A 43 0.91 -4.15 -11.01
CA ARG A 43 1.44 -2.87 -11.50
C ARG A 43 1.38 -1.83 -10.38
N GLY A 44 2.54 -1.23 -10.11
CA GLY A 44 2.63 -0.06 -9.24
C GLY A 44 1.76 1.09 -9.78
N ARG A 45 1.05 1.75 -8.88
CA ARG A 45 0.23 2.94 -9.14
C ARG A 45 0.75 4.12 -8.35
N THR A 46 0.52 5.33 -8.85
CA THR A 46 0.82 6.52 -8.06
C THR A 46 -0.23 6.70 -6.96
N TRP A 47 0.09 7.50 -5.94
CA TRP A 47 -0.89 7.91 -4.94
C TRP A 47 -2.09 8.64 -5.55
N GLN A 48 -1.88 9.38 -6.64
CA GLN A 48 -2.95 10.07 -7.37
C GLN A 48 -3.91 9.08 -8.03
N ASP A 49 -3.40 8.05 -8.70
CA ASP A 49 -4.23 7.00 -9.32
C ASP A 49 -5.08 6.26 -8.29
N LEU A 50 -4.49 5.97 -7.11
CA LEU A 50 -5.19 5.31 -6.01
C LEU A 50 -6.30 6.18 -5.44
N THR A 51 -6.01 7.46 -5.21
CA THR A 51 -7.00 8.44 -4.72
C THR A 51 -8.13 8.63 -5.73
N ALA A 52 -7.80 8.74 -7.02
CA ALA A 52 -8.79 8.84 -8.11
C ALA A 52 -9.66 7.56 -8.22
N SER A 53 -9.09 6.40 -7.88
CA SER A 53 -9.82 5.13 -7.81
C SER A 53 -10.66 4.98 -6.52
N GLY A 54 -10.64 5.96 -5.62
CA GLY A 54 -11.36 5.93 -4.34
C GLY A 54 -10.71 5.07 -3.26
N ARG A 55 -9.46 4.62 -3.45
CA ARG A 55 -8.75 3.81 -2.46
C ARG A 55 -8.16 4.68 -1.37
N VAL A 56 -8.35 4.29 -0.11
CA VAL A 56 -7.84 5.02 1.05
C VAL A 56 -6.85 4.14 1.78
N LEU A 57 -5.58 4.25 1.39
CA LEU A 57 -4.51 3.45 1.96
C LEU A 57 -4.07 4.02 3.31
N ARG A 58 -3.95 3.13 4.30
CA ARG A 58 -3.44 3.41 5.63
C ARG A 58 -2.24 2.52 5.92
N PRO A 59 -1.25 2.96 6.69
CA PRO A 59 -0.14 2.10 7.00
C PRO A 59 -0.57 0.86 7.80
N ALA A 60 -0.09 -0.33 7.41
CA ALA A 60 -0.28 -1.56 8.16
C ALA A 60 0.50 -1.41 9.47
N GLY A 61 -0.21 -1.11 10.54
CA GLY A 61 0.33 -0.87 11.88
C GLY A 61 0.03 0.54 12.42
N GLY A 62 -1.17 0.70 12.98
CA GLY A 62 -1.25 1.60 14.14
C GLY A 62 -0.15 1.20 15.14
N ALA A 63 0.55 2.20 15.65
CA ALA A 63 1.73 2.10 16.51
C ALA A 63 1.68 0.97 17.55
N ARG A 64 2.78 0.25 17.67
CA ARG A 64 3.43 -0.04 18.96
C ARG A 64 4.93 -0.02 18.77
#